data_AF-A0A9E4RN25-F1
#
_entry.id   AF-A0A9E4RN25-F1
#
_cell.length_a   1.000
_cell.length_b   1.000
_cell.length_c   1.000
_cell.angle_alpha   90.00
_cell.angle_beta   90.00
_cell.angle_gamma   90.00
#
_symmetry.space_group_name_H-M   'P 1'
#
loop_
_entity.id
_entity.type
_entity.pdbx_description
1 polymer ?
#
loop_
_entity_poly.entity_id
_entity_poly.type
_entity_poly.pdbx_seq_one_letter_code
_entity_poly.pdbx_strand_id
1 'polypeptide(L)'
;MPDYEPVIGLEVHAQLRTRSKMFCSCPADYQAAPPNTRVCPVCLGLPGTLPVINREAIRSIVMTGLALHCEIAQETKFDRKNYAYPDLMKGYQISQYDLPICHDGYLEIEVNGERRRIGIERVHMEEDVAKLF
;
A
#
# COMPACT_ATOMS: atom_id res chain seq x y z
N MET A 1 23.96 23.88 -22.93
CA MET A 1 23.25 22.77 -22.26
C MET A 1 23.10 23.18 -20.80
N PRO A 2 22.00 22.86 -20.11
CA PRO A 2 21.96 23.05 -18.67
C PRO A 2 23.08 22.20 -18.04
N ASP A 3 23.80 22.75 -17.06
CA ASP A 3 24.92 22.08 -16.39
C ASP A 3 24.46 20.97 -15.42
N TYR A 4 23.14 20.81 -15.25
CA TYR A 4 22.51 19.88 -14.33
C TYR A 4 21.36 19.13 -14.98
N GLU A 5 21.17 17.87 -14.56
CA GLU A 5 20.07 17.00 -14.95
C GLU A 5 19.14 16.76 -13.75
N PRO A 6 17.83 17.08 -13.85
CA PRO A 6 16.89 16.80 -12.77
C PRO A 6 16.53 15.31 -12.73
N VAL A 7 16.71 14.67 -11.57
CA VAL A 7 16.30 13.28 -11.31
C VAL A 7 15.14 13.29 -10.32
N ILE A 8 13.98 12.78 -10.74
CA ILE A 8 12.73 12.80 -9.96
C ILE A 8 12.24 11.37 -9.74
N GLY A 9 11.99 11.02 -8.49
CA GLY A 9 11.31 9.78 -8.08
C GLY A 9 10.00 10.11 -7.36
N LEU A 10 8.98 9.26 -7.55
CA LEU A 10 7.67 9.41 -6.93
C LEU A 10 7.35 8.20 -6.07
N GLU A 11 6.83 8.45 -4.88
CA GLU A 11 6.19 7.44 -4.04
C GLU A 11 4.68 7.69 -4.06
N VAL A 12 3.92 6.69 -4.50
CA VAL A 12 2.47 6.82 -4.68
C VAL A 12 1.76 5.79 -3.81
N HIS A 13 0.88 6.28 -2.94
CA HIS A 13 0.00 5.44 -2.12
C HIS A 13 -1.40 5.46 -2.73
N ALA A 14 -1.96 4.27 -2.96
CA ALA A 14 -3.27 4.11 -3.58
C ALA A 14 -4.19 3.29 -2.69
N GLN A 15 -5.34 3.86 -2.33
CA GLN A 15 -6.31 3.16 -1.52
C GLN A 15 -7.13 2.17 -2.35
N LEU A 16 -7.06 0.89 -1.98
CA LEU A 16 -7.87 -0.15 -2.59
C LEU A 16 -9.34 -0.02 -2.17
N ARG A 17 -10.24 -0.19 -3.16
CA ARG A 17 -11.70 -0.14 -2.95
C ARG A 17 -12.26 -1.50 -2.50
N THR A 18 -11.72 -2.04 -1.41
CA THR A 18 -12.19 -3.29 -0.81
C THR A 18 -13.41 -3.07 0.09
N ARG A 19 -14.17 -4.13 0.36
CA ARG A 19 -15.31 -4.06 1.30
C ARG A 19 -14.85 -3.99 2.76
N SER A 20 -13.83 -4.76 3.11
CA SER A 20 -13.23 -4.79 4.44
C SER A 20 -11.80 -4.25 4.42
N LYS A 21 -11.27 -3.89 5.59
CA LYS A 21 -9.88 -3.45 5.79
C LYS A 21 -8.88 -4.56 5.43
N MET A 22 -7.60 -4.20 5.41
CA MET A 22 -6.51 -5.08 4.99
C MET A 22 -6.30 -6.28 5.93
N PHE A 23 -6.42 -6.07 7.25
CA PHE A 23 -6.07 -7.07 8.27
C PHE A 23 -7.20 -7.44 9.23
N CYS A 24 -8.43 -6.98 8.98
CA CYS A 24 -9.60 -7.31 9.79
C CYS A 24 -10.91 -7.21 8.98
N SER A 25 -12.03 -7.63 9.58
CA SER A 25 -13.35 -7.66 8.93
C SER A 25 -14.11 -6.33 8.96
N CYS A 26 -13.57 -5.27 9.57
CA CYS A 26 -14.22 -3.96 9.58
C CYS A 26 -14.44 -3.44 8.16
N PRO A 27 -15.56 -2.74 7.89
CA PRO A 27 -15.75 -2.03 6.64
C PRO A 27 -14.62 -1.02 6.35
N ALA A 28 -14.23 -0.89 5.09
CA ALA A 28 -13.20 0.06 4.63
C ALA A 28 -13.78 1.41 4.15
N ASP A 29 -15.09 1.62 4.25
CA ASP A 29 -15.82 2.83 3.87
C ASP A 29 -15.77 3.94 4.95
N TYR A 30 -14.61 4.12 5.59
CA TYR A 30 -14.48 4.96 6.78
C TYR A 30 -14.44 6.47 6.51
N GLN A 31 -14.17 6.91 5.27
CA GLN A 31 -13.97 8.32 4.92
C GLN A 31 -15.23 9.17 5.16
N ALA A 32 -16.41 8.59 4.96
CA ALA A 32 -17.71 9.24 5.16
C ALA A 32 -18.40 8.80 6.47
N ALA A 33 -17.74 7.94 7.27
CA ALA A 33 -18.32 7.42 8.50
C ALA A 33 -18.03 8.35 9.70
N PRO A 34 -18.89 8.36 10.73
CA PRO A 34 -18.57 9.07 11.97
C PRO A 34 -17.28 8.52 12.62
N PRO A 35 -16.55 9.35 13.39
CA PRO A 35 -15.28 8.96 14.00
C PRO A 35 -15.39 7.65 14.79
N ASN A 36 -14.41 6.77 14.60
CA ASN A 36 -14.27 5.52 15.36
C ASN A 36 -15.46 4.55 15.29
N THR A 37 -16.31 4.63 14.25
CA THR A 37 -17.45 3.69 14.06
C THR A 37 -17.08 2.46 13.23
N ARG A 38 -16.00 2.53 12.44
CA ARG A 38 -15.49 1.42 11.61
C ARG A 38 -14.24 0.80 12.25
N VAL A 39 -14.36 0.34 13.49
CA VAL A 39 -13.22 -0.16 14.28
C VAL A 39 -13.51 -1.51 14.93
N CYS A 40 -12.44 -2.23 15.28
CA CYS A 40 -12.46 -3.47 16.06
C CYS A 40 -11.14 -3.58 16.84
N PRO A 41 -11.01 -4.54 17.76
CA PRO A 41 -9.77 -4.74 18.52
C PRO A 41 -8.50 -4.84 17.66
N VAL A 42 -8.57 -5.49 16.49
CA VAL A 42 -7.42 -5.68 15.59
C VAL A 42 -6.91 -4.34 15.04
N CYS A 43 -7.78 -3.54 14.41
CA CYS A 43 -7.35 -2.27 13.82
C CYS A 43 -7.14 -1.16 14.86
N LEU A 44 -7.61 -1.36 16.09
CA LEU A 44 -7.27 -0.50 17.24
C LEU A 44 -5.96 -0.92 17.93
N GLY A 45 -5.33 -2.02 17.50
CA GLY A 45 -4.09 -2.50 18.12
C GLY A 45 -4.26 -2.95 19.57
N LEU A 46 -5.43 -3.46 19.95
CA LEU A 46 -5.66 -3.92 21.33
C LEU A 46 -4.86 -5.19 21.64
N PRO A 47 -4.48 -5.42 22.92
CA PRO A 47 -3.73 -6.61 23.32
C PRO A 47 -4.40 -7.92 22.92
N GLY A 48 -3.60 -8.90 22.48
CA GLY A 48 -4.06 -10.26 22.15
C GLY A 48 -4.70 -10.42 20.76
N THR A 49 -4.63 -9.40 19.91
CA THR A 49 -5.21 -9.44 18.56
C THR A 49 -4.19 -9.88 17.50
N LEU A 50 -4.68 -10.47 16.40
CA LEU A 50 -3.85 -10.95 15.29
C LEU A 50 -4.43 -10.46 13.94
N PRO A 51 -3.57 -10.10 12.97
CA PRO A 51 -4.01 -9.68 11.65
C PRO A 51 -4.44 -10.87 10.78
N VAL A 52 -5.46 -10.69 9.95
CA VAL A 52 -5.90 -11.66 8.93
C VAL A 52 -5.93 -10.99 7.57
N ILE A 53 -5.08 -11.46 6.64
CA ILE A 53 -4.90 -10.87 5.31
C ILE A 53 -6.21 -10.89 4.49
N ASN A 54 -6.53 -9.75 3.88
CA ASN A 54 -7.65 -9.61 2.97
C ASN A 54 -7.33 -10.19 1.58
N ARG A 55 -8.02 -11.29 1.21
CA ARG A 55 -7.87 -11.95 -0.10
C ARG A 55 -8.13 -11.03 -1.28
N GLU A 56 -9.12 -10.13 -1.19
CA GLU A 56 -9.47 -9.23 -2.30
C GLU A 56 -8.41 -8.14 -2.49
N ALA A 57 -7.77 -7.71 -1.40
CA ALA A 57 -6.63 -6.79 -1.49
C ALA A 57 -5.45 -7.46 -2.21
N ILE A 58 -5.14 -8.73 -1.89
CA ILE A 58 -4.10 -9.50 -2.60
C ILE A 58 -4.45 -9.68 -4.08
N ARG A 59 -5.70 -10.00 -4.40
CA ARG A 59 -6.16 -10.07 -5.80
C ARG A 59 -5.93 -8.73 -6.52
N SER A 60 -6.28 -7.63 -5.86
CA SER A 60 -6.19 -6.28 -6.44
C SER A 60 -4.75 -5.88 -6.75
N ILE A 61 -3.81 -6.12 -5.82
CA ILE A 61 -2.40 -5.76 -6.04
C ILE A 61 -1.74 -6.62 -7.13
N VAL A 62 -2.08 -7.91 -7.24
CA VAL A 62 -1.60 -8.75 -8.35
C VAL A 62 -2.11 -8.21 -9.69
N MET A 63 -3.39 -7.84 -9.78
CA MET A 63 -3.95 -7.21 -10.98
C MET A 63 -3.25 -5.88 -11.31
N THR A 64 -2.97 -5.05 -10.29
CA THR A 64 -2.21 -3.81 -10.44
C THR A 64 -0.79 -4.07 -10.94
N GLY A 65 -0.08 -5.05 -10.37
CA GLY A 65 1.26 -5.43 -10.80
C GLY A 65 1.30 -5.86 -12.27
N LEU A 66 0.37 -6.74 -12.67
CA LEU A 66 0.25 -7.16 -14.07
C LEU A 66 -0.05 -5.98 -15.01
N ALA A 67 -0.91 -5.05 -14.59
CA ALA A 67 -1.24 -3.84 -15.37
C ALA A 67 -0.04 -2.88 -15.48
N LEU A 68 0.86 -2.89 -14.50
CA LEU A 68 2.11 -2.11 -14.49
C LEU A 68 3.31 -2.90 -15.02
N HIS A 69 3.05 -4.03 -15.70
CA HIS A 69 4.08 -4.89 -16.27
C HIS A 69 5.15 -5.39 -15.28
N CYS A 70 4.80 -5.48 -13.99
CA CYS A 70 5.70 -6.00 -12.97
C CYS A 70 5.84 -7.53 -13.05
N GLU A 71 6.96 -8.03 -12.56
CA GLU A 71 7.10 -9.42 -12.14
C GLU A 71 6.35 -9.64 -10.82
N ILE A 72 5.65 -10.78 -10.72
CA ILE A 72 4.89 -11.15 -9.53
C ILE A 72 5.68 -12.18 -8.73
N ALA A 73 6.01 -11.84 -7.50
CA ALA A 73 6.79 -12.70 -6.63
C ALA A 73 6.04 -14.02 -6.32
N GLN A 74 6.73 -15.15 -6.46
CA GLN A 74 6.19 -16.47 -6.08
C GLN A 74 6.10 -16.62 -4.56
N GLU A 75 7.03 -16.00 -3.84
CA GLU A 75 7.08 -15.97 -2.39
C GLU A 75 7.18 -14.51 -1.92
N THR A 76 6.43 -14.18 -0.89
CA THR A 76 6.36 -12.82 -0.36
C THR A 76 6.02 -12.87 1.13
N LYS A 77 6.30 -11.79 1.85
CA LYS A 77 6.02 -11.68 3.29
C LYS A 77 5.52 -10.29 3.65
N PHE A 78 4.87 -10.21 4.81
CA PHE A 78 4.57 -8.96 5.47
C PHE A 78 5.57 -8.69 6.59
N ASP A 79 5.95 -7.44 6.73
CA ASP A 79 6.95 -6.93 7.66
C ASP A 79 6.34 -5.86 8.56
N ARG A 80 6.95 -5.63 9.72
CA ARG A 80 6.55 -4.56 10.65
C ARG A 80 7.48 -3.36 10.48
N LYS A 81 6.95 -2.26 9.96
CA LYS A 81 7.62 -0.96 9.94
C LYS A 81 7.34 -0.23 11.25
N ASN A 82 8.30 -0.28 12.18
CA ASN A 82 8.11 0.19 13.55
C ASN A 82 8.37 1.70 13.67
N TYR A 83 7.38 2.45 14.13
CA TYR A 83 7.49 3.87 14.49
C TYR A 83 6.34 4.28 15.40
N ALA A 84 6.58 5.21 16.32
CA ALA A 84 5.57 5.68 17.25
C ALA A 84 4.91 6.94 16.71
N TYR A 85 3.58 6.88 16.50
CA TYR A 85 2.78 8.05 16.16
C TYR A 85 1.33 7.86 16.64
N PRO A 86 0.60 8.92 17.05
CA PRO A 86 -0.73 8.78 17.67
C PRO A 86 -1.80 8.12 16.79
N ASP A 87 -1.68 8.22 15.46
CA ASP A 87 -2.60 7.57 14.51
C ASP A 87 -2.25 6.10 14.21
N LEU A 88 -1.15 5.60 14.76
CA LEU A 88 -0.65 4.24 14.58
C LEU A 88 -0.67 3.47 15.90
N MET A 89 -1.85 2.99 16.28
CA MET A 89 -2.11 2.40 17.60
C MET A 89 -1.23 1.18 17.93
N LYS A 90 -0.75 0.45 16.91
CA LYS A 90 0.07 -0.75 17.09
C LYS A 90 1.55 -0.45 17.38
N GLY A 91 2.00 0.79 17.18
CA GLY A 91 3.43 1.15 17.20
C GLY A 91 4.24 0.59 16.01
N TYR A 92 3.58 -0.05 15.05
CA TYR A 92 4.13 -0.47 13.78
C TYR A 92 3.03 -0.57 12.72
N GLN A 93 3.40 -0.26 11.48
CA GLN A 93 2.59 -0.47 10.29
C GLN A 93 2.95 -1.83 9.69
N ILE A 94 1.96 -2.68 9.40
CA ILE A 94 2.20 -3.88 8.62
C ILE A 94 2.30 -3.47 7.15
N SER A 95 3.47 -3.70 6.55
CA SER A 95 3.81 -3.39 5.15
C SER A 95 4.62 -4.55 4.56
N GLN A 96 5.37 -4.34 3.48
CA GLN A 96 6.37 -5.30 2.99
C GLN A 96 7.69 -4.57 2.77
N TYR A 97 8.81 -5.21 3.11
CA TYR A 97 10.12 -4.61 2.91
C TYR A 97 10.84 -5.23 1.72
N ASP A 98 11.75 -6.16 1.94
CA ASP A 98 12.65 -6.76 0.94
C ASP A 98 11.96 -7.68 -0.08
N LEU A 99 10.75 -8.20 0.21
CA LEU A 99 10.02 -9.11 -0.68
C LEU A 99 8.63 -8.55 -1.05
N PRO A 100 8.54 -7.47 -1.86
CA PRO A 100 7.26 -6.92 -2.33
C PRO A 100 6.53 -7.92 -3.24
N ILE A 101 5.21 -7.79 -3.35
CA ILE A 101 4.40 -8.65 -4.24
C ILE A 101 4.74 -8.41 -5.73
N CYS A 102 4.99 -7.17 -6.10
CA CYS A 102 5.31 -6.79 -7.48
C CYS A 102 6.62 -5.97 -7.52
N HIS A 103 7.49 -6.26 -8.49
CA HIS A 103 8.75 -5.53 -8.71
C HIS A 103 9.08 -5.43 -10.20
N ASP A 104 10.06 -4.60 -10.54
CA ASP A 104 10.65 -4.47 -11.89
C ASP A 104 9.61 -4.21 -13.00
N GLY A 105 8.65 -3.34 -12.73
CA GLY A 105 7.63 -2.94 -13.71
C GLY A 105 7.97 -1.66 -14.47
N TYR A 106 7.01 -1.17 -15.24
CA TYR A 106 7.09 0.16 -15.87
C TYR A 106 5.70 0.74 -16.20
N LEU A 107 5.65 2.06 -16.28
CA LEU A 107 4.52 2.81 -16.81
C LEU A 107 4.92 3.53 -18.10
N GLU A 108 4.14 3.36 -19.16
CA GLU A 108 4.30 4.13 -20.40
C GLU A 108 3.53 5.45 -20.30
N ILE A 109 4.22 6.57 -20.53
CA ILE A 109 3.63 7.90 -20.56
C ILE A 109 3.94 8.57 -21.90
N GLU A 110 3.12 9.56 -22.27
CA GLU A 110 3.35 10.38 -23.45
C GLU A 110 3.77 11.80 -23.01
N VAL A 111 4.89 12.27 -23.55
CA VAL A 111 5.40 13.62 -23.31
C VAL A 111 5.73 14.24 -24.66
N ASN A 112 5.05 15.32 -25.02
CA ASN A 112 5.25 16.02 -26.31
C ASN A 112 5.12 15.09 -27.54
N GLY A 113 4.23 14.10 -27.50
CA GLY A 113 4.05 13.13 -28.58
C GLY A 113 5.05 11.97 -28.61
N GLU A 114 6.01 11.93 -27.68
CA GLU A 114 6.95 10.81 -27.52
C GLU A 114 6.51 9.90 -26.38
N ARG A 115 6.53 8.59 -26.63
CA ARG A 115 6.31 7.58 -25.58
C ARG A 115 7.60 7.37 -24.79
N ARG A 116 7.47 7.41 -23.47
CA ARG A 116 8.57 7.17 -22.52
C ARG A 116 8.14 6.12 -21.50
N ARG A 117 9.08 5.26 -21.11
CA ARG A 117 8.86 4.27 -20.04
C ARG A 117 9.48 4.79 -18.75
N ILE A 118 8.69 4.83 -17.70
CA ILE A 118 9.12 5.16 -16.35
C ILE A 118 9.15 3.85 -15.56
N GLY A 119 10.30 3.50 -15.00
CA GLY A 119 10.44 2.28 -14.20
C GLY A 119 9.54 2.32 -12.96
N ILE A 120 8.94 1.19 -12.64
CA ILE A 120 8.24 0.95 -11.38
C ILE A 120 9.12 -0.01 -10.58
N GLU A 121 9.85 0.53 -9.61
CA GLU A 121 10.72 -0.25 -8.73
C GLU A 121 9.94 -1.38 -8.04
N ARG A 122 8.79 -1.03 -7.43
CA ARG A 122 7.99 -1.96 -6.65
C ARG A 122 6.55 -1.49 -6.44
N VAL A 123 5.66 -2.46 -6.26
CA VAL A 123 4.31 -2.27 -5.71
C VAL A 123 4.12 -3.28 -4.60
N HIS A 124 3.82 -2.79 -3.39
CA HIS A 124 3.69 -3.62 -2.21
C HIS A 124 2.43 -3.27 -1.43
N MET A 125 2.05 -4.17 -0.52
CA MET A 125 0.84 -4.04 0.26
C MET A 125 1.12 -3.55 1.68
N GLU A 126 0.32 -2.62 2.17
CA GLU A 126 0.37 -2.15 3.54
C GLU A 126 -1.02 -1.80 4.08
N GLU A 127 -1.12 -1.62 5.40
CA GLU A 127 -2.27 -0.94 5.99
C GLU A 127 -2.07 0.56 6.08
N ASP A 128 -3.16 1.31 5.94
CA ASP A 128 -3.18 2.74 6.19
C ASP A 128 -3.23 3.05 7.70
N VAL A 129 -2.81 4.26 8.06
CA VAL A 129 -2.89 4.78 9.43
C VAL A 129 -4.23 5.45 9.69
N ALA A 130 -4.53 5.77 10.96
CA ALA A 130 -5.72 6.57 11.26
C ALA A 130 -5.53 8.03 10.83
N LYS A 131 -6.62 8.80 10.85
CA LYS A 131 -6.56 10.24 10.61
C LYS A 131 -6.32 11.00 11.90
N LEU A 132 -5.31 11.86 11.92
CA LEU A 132 -5.12 12.88 12.93
C LEU A 132 -5.76 14.19 12.45
N PHE A 133 -6.55 14.85 13.31
CA PHE A 133 -7.17 16.15 13.06
C PHE A 133 -6.48 17.24 13.87
#